data_AF-A0A7S2Q800-F1
#
_entry.id   AF-A0A7S2Q800-F1
#
_cell.length_a   1.000
_cell.length_b   1.000
_cell.length_c   1.000
_cell.angle_alpha   90.00
_cell.angle_beta   90.00
_cell.angle_gamma   90.00
#
_symmetry.space_group_name_H-M   'P 1'
#
loop_
_entity.id
_entity.type
_entity.pdbx_description
1 polymer ?
#
loop_
_entity_poly.entity_id
_entity_poly.type
_entity_poly.pdbx_seq_one_letter_code
_entity_poly.pdbx_strand_id
1 'polypeptide(L)'
;ARGGARGRRSRGALWAPALLGGSSSLPECDRHKLSGKTSCDGGALIGSFDDKGEFSQTCCKAGIACSGCSALTENSTTCARCAGGYVSQKIPTTEDRRCFLCDDVPGWRDASGSGCKEYAALGKCKDGVWPDPKDDVPYQGIRPSNACCACGGGSLRPTPFSLPVSSRMFYDKEVLDTMLPMPVTAESVQLEDGCMLSATGLGMSPSGGVSGILNGSRKASCTLTAQQDPVRGVVGTATLDVQVATFSYGFRT
;
A
#
# COMPACT_ATOMS: atom_id res chain seq x y z
N ALA A 1 -2.46 1.00 69.17
CA ALA A 1 -3.79 1.59 68.96
C ALA A 1 -4.11 1.46 67.46
N ARG A 2 -4.88 0.47 66.99
CA ARG A 2 -6.36 0.35 66.99
C ARG A 2 -7.09 1.62 66.50
N GLY A 3 -7.72 1.50 65.34
CA GLY A 3 -8.71 2.42 64.75
C GLY A 3 -8.58 2.40 63.22
N GLY A 4 -9.43 1.79 62.40
CA GLY A 4 -10.81 1.39 62.58
C GLY A 4 -11.76 2.45 62.03
N ALA A 5 -12.02 2.47 60.71
CA ALA A 5 -13.18 3.17 60.15
C ALA A 5 -13.63 2.51 58.82
N ARG A 6 -14.77 1.83 58.90
CA ARG A 6 -15.59 1.37 57.77
C ARG A 6 -16.43 2.55 57.27
N GLY A 7 -16.41 2.82 55.97
CA GLY A 7 -17.30 3.78 55.30
C GLY A 7 -18.19 3.09 54.26
N ARG A 8 -19.49 3.32 54.36
CA ARG A 8 -20.60 2.63 53.69
C ARG A 8 -20.80 3.05 52.22
N ARG A 9 -21.25 2.06 51.44
CA ARG A 9 -22.03 2.07 50.19
C ARG A 9 -22.77 3.38 49.84
N SER A 10 -22.64 3.78 48.57
CA SER A 10 -23.73 4.36 47.77
C SER A 10 -23.81 3.60 46.44
N ARG A 11 -24.96 2.97 46.19
CA ARG A 11 -25.31 2.34 44.91
C ARG A 11 -25.72 3.47 43.96
N GLY A 12 -24.86 3.83 43.02
CA GLY A 12 -25.22 4.69 41.90
C GLY A 12 -26.13 3.92 40.95
N ALA A 13 -27.33 4.42 40.75
CA ALA A 13 -28.26 3.92 39.75
C ALA A 13 -27.65 4.11 38.35
N LEU A 14 -27.39 2.98 37.67
CA LEU A 14 -27.06 2.95 36.25
C LEU A 14 -28.30 3.35 35.46
N TRP A 15 -28.36 4.62 35.05
CA TRP A 15 -29.27 5.06 34.01
C TRP A 15 -28.68 4.65 32.67
N ALA A 16 -29.23 3.58 32.08
CA ALA A 16 -28.96 3.24 30.68
C ALA A 16 -29.70 4.24 29.80
N PRO A 17 -29.01 5.02 28.94
CA PRO A 17 -29.69 5.83 27.95
C PRO A 17 -30.38 4.90 26.94
N ALA A 18 -31.68 5.10 26.76
CA ALA A 18 -32.46 4.47 25.71
C ALA A 18 -31.87 4.88 24.35
N LEU A 19 -31.17 3.95 23.70
CA LEU A 19 -30.74 4.08 22.31
C LEU A 19 -32.00 4.09 21.45
N LEU A 20 -32.45 5.29 21.08
CA LEU A 20 -33.48 5.51 20.09
C LEU A 20 -33.01 4.91 18.77
N GLY A 21 -33.74 3.88 18.33
CA GLY A 21 -33.62 3.28 17.01
C GLY A 21 -34.01 4.26 15.93
N GLY A 22 -33.05 5.08 15.50
CA GLY A 22 -33.09 5.80 14.23
C GLY A 22 -32.43 4.95 13.16
N SER A 23 -33.16 3.99 12.61
CA SER A 23 -32.81 3.33 11.34
C SER A 23 -33.06 4.33 10.20
N SER A 24 -32.27 5.41 10.14
CA SER A 24 -32.16 6.23 8.94
C SER A 24 -31.49 5.36 7.89
N SER A 25 -32.30 4.91 6.94
CA SER A 25 -31.91 4.33 5.66
C SER A 25 -30.66 5.03 5.15
N LEU A 26 -29.51 4.36 5.22
CA LEU A 26 -28.32 4.80 4.50
C LEU A 26 -28.72 4.93 3.03
N PRO A 27 -28.37 6.04 2.36
CA PRO A 27 -28.67 6.20 0.94
C PRO A 27 -28.08 4.99 0.22
N GLU A 28 -28.96 4.29 -0.48
CA GLU A 28 -28.63 3.15 -1.32
C GLU A 28 -27.47 3.59 -2.22
N CYS A 29 -26.28 3.05 -2.00
CA CYS A 29 -25.14 3.33 -2.87
C CYS A 29 -25.56 2.81 -4.24
N ASP A 30 -26.03 3.73 -5.08
CA ASP A 30 -26.47 3.46 -6.44
C ASP A 30 -25.35 2.63 -7.06
N ARG A 31 -25.70 1.39 -7.43
CA ARG A 31 -24.80 0.49 -8.14
C ARG A 31 -24.61 1.08 -9.52
N HIS A 32 -23.76 2.12 -9.62
CA HIS A 32 -23.21 2.56 -10.87
C HIS A 32 -22.66 1.31 -11.53
N LYS A 33 -23.32 0.92 -12.62
CA LYS A 33 -22.97 -0.20 -13.47
C LYS A 33 -21.52 0.06 -13.85
N LEU A 34 -20.58 -0.62 -13.18
CA LEU A 34 -19.15 -0.56 -13.47
C LEU A 34 -19.01 -1.06 -14.90
N SER A 35 -19.08 -0.13 -15.85
CA SER A 35 -18.92 -0.39 -17.28
C SER A 35 -17.61 -1.14 -17.43
N GLY A 36 -17.68 -2.33 -18.06
CA GLY A 36 -16.62 -3.30 -18.32
C GLY A 36 -15.28 -3.10 -17.61
N LYS A 37 -14.87 -4.07 -16.76
CA LYS A 37 -13.53 -4.13 -16.15
C LYS A 37 -12.47 -3.76 -17.19
N THR A 38 -11.96 -2.54 -17.10
CA THR A 38 -10.93 -2.06 -18.01
C THR A 38 -9.63 -2.71 -17.55
N SER A 39 -9.17 -3.70 -18.29
CA SER A 39 -7.90 -4.39 -18.04
C SER A 39 -6.79 -3.62 -18.74
N CYS A 40 -5.71 -3.35 -18.02
CA CYS A 40 -4.51 -2.76 -18.60
C CYS A 40 -3.56 -3.88 -19.01
N ASP A 41 -3.20 -3.97 -20.29
CA ASP A 41 -2.23 -4.94 -20.78
C ASP A 41 -0.83 -4.63 -20.20
N GLY A 42 -0.44 -5.39 -19.17
CA GLY A 42 0.86 -5.24 -18.52
C GLY A 42 1.03 -3.91 -17.79
N GLY A 43 -0.04 -3.36 -17.22
CA GLY A 43 -0.03 -2.09 -16.49
C GLY A 43 -0.90 -2.09 -15.24
N ALA A 44 -0.77 -1.04 -14.44
CA ALA A 44 -1.65 -0.78 -13.31
C ALA A 44 -2.75 0.22 -13.73
N LEU A 45 -4.00 -0.07 -13.36
CA LEU A 45 -5.08 0.90 -13.51
C LEU A 45 -4.92 1.97 -12.43
N ILE A 46 -4.77 3.22 -12.85
CA ILE A 46 -4.74 4.38 -11.96
C ILE A 46 -5.97 5.24 -12.21
N GLY A 47 -6.35 6.06 -11.24
CA GLY A 47 -7.45 6.99 -11.41
C GLY A 47 -7.56 8.02 -10.31
N SER A 48 -8.31 9.07 -10.59
CA SER A 48 -8.60 10.15 -9.64
C SER A 48 -10.04 10.62 -9.81
N PHE A 49 -10.61 11.15 -8.73
CA PHE A 49 -11.85 11.91 -8.78
C PHE A 49 -11.53 13.36 -9.12
N ASP A 50 -12.28 13.94 -10.04
CA ASP A 50 -12.22 15.38 -10.32
C ASP A 50 -13.01 16.20 -9.27
N ASP A 51 -12.98 17.53 -9.41
CA ASP A 51 -13.70 18.44 -8.51
C ASP A 51 -15.24 18.29 -8.57
N LYS A 52 -15.75 17.61 -9.61
CA LYS A 52 -17.17 17.30 -9.78
C LYS A 52 -17.55 15.93 -9.23
N GLY A 53 -16.56 15.17 -8.73
CA GLY A 53 -16.74 13.81 -8.23
C GLY A 53 -16.82 12.74 -9.34
N GLU A 54 -16.46 13.07 -10.58
CA GLU A 54 -16.36 12.12 -11.68
C GLU A 54 -15.02 11.37 -11.61
N PHE A 55 -15.08 10.04 -11.68
CA PHE A 55 -13.89 9.19 -11.63
C PHE A 55 -13.30 9.01 -13.03
N SER A 56 -12.08 9.50 -13.24
CA SER A 56 -11.31 9.26 -14.46
C SER A 56 -10.25 8.19 -14.19
N GLN A 57 -10.18 7.18 -15.07
CA GLN A 57 -9.22 6.09 -14.99
C GLN A 57 -8.31 6.07 -16.22
N THR A 58 -7.05 5.69 -16.03
CA THR A 58 -6.04 5.57 -17.09
C THR A 58 -5.12 4.40 -16.80
N CYS A 59 -4.65 3.72 -17.84
CA CYS A 59 -3.67 2.66 -17.68
C CYS A 59 -2.25 3.23 -17.55
N CYS A 60 -1.58 2.91 -16.46
CA CYS A 60 -0.17 3.18 -16.24
C CYS A 60 0.65 1.96 -16.70
N LYS A 61 1.48 2.13 -17.73
CA LYS A 61 2.39 1.05 -18.19
C LYS A 61 3.31 0.65 -17.04
N ALA A 62 3.49 -0.66 -16.83
CA ALA A 62 4.20 -1.20 -15.67
C ALA A 62 5.51 -0.46 -15.38
N GLY A 63 5.64 0.00 -14.13
CA GLY A 63 6.79 0.72 -13.65
C GLY A 63 6.57 1.16 -12.21
N ILE A 64 7.66 1.52 -11.53
CA ILE A 64 7.63 1.91 -10.11
C ILE A 64 6.78 3.18 -9.91
N ALA A 65 6.70 4.05 -10.92
CA ALA A 65 5.92 5.28 -10.87
C ALA A 65 4.40 5.06 -10.76
N CYS A 66 3.89 3.88 -11.12
CA CYS A 66 2.47 3.58 -11.03
C CYS A 66 2.01 3.27 -9.60
N SER A 67 2.94 2.91 -8.71
CA SER A 67 2.65 2.56 -7.32
C SER A 67 2.05 3.75 -6.56
N GLY A 68 0.76 3.67 -6.22
CA GLY A 68 0.07 4.72 -5.46
C GLY A 68 -0.20 6.00 -6.26
N CYS A 69 -0.09 5.96 -7.58
CA CYS A 69 -0.32 7.12 -8.44
C CYS A 69 -1.79 7.27 -8.83
N SER A 70 -2.26 8.51 -8.95
CA SER A 70 -3.61 8.84 -9.43
C SER A 70 -3.61 9.57 -10.77
N ALA A 71 -2.54 10.29 -11.09
CA ALA A 71 -2.34 10.91 -12.39
C ALA A 71 -0.86 10.93 -12.78
N LEU A 72 -0.57 10.63 -14.05
CA LEU A 72 0.78 10.69 -14.62
C LEU A 72 1.04 12.05 -15.28
N THR A 73 2.30 12.37 -15.49
CA THR A 73 2.72 13.43 -16.42
C THR A 73 2.47 12.98 -17.87
N GLU A 74 2.49 13.92 -18.83
CA GLU A 74 2.20 13.65 -20.26
C GLU A 74 3.05 12.51 -20.85
N ASN A 75 4.28 12.34 -20.36
CA ASN A 75 5.20 11.29 -20.81
C ASN A 75 4.94 9.91 -20.17
N SER A 76 3.96 9.79 -19.27
CA SER A 76 3.59 8.55 -18.58
C SER A 76 4.71 7.87 -17.76
N THR A 77 5.81 8.59 -17.47
CA THR A 77 6.97 8.03 -16.75
C THR A 77 7.01 8.40 -15.27
N THR A 78 6.44 9.55 -14.90
CA THR A 78 6.48 10.06 -13.53
C THR A 78 5.08 10.33 -13.01
N CYS A 79 4.87 10.03 -11.73
CA CYS A 79 3.60 10.33 -11.09
C CYS A 79 3.45 11.83 -10.84
N ALA A 80 2.46 12.46 -11.47
CA ALA A 80 2.14 13.87 -11.27
C ALA A 80 1.37 14.09 -9.96
N ARG A 81 0.45 13.18 -9.61
CA ARG A 81 -0.36 13.24 -8.38
C ARG A 81 -0.53 11.85 -7.78
N CYS A 82 -0.38 11.75 -6.46
CA CYS A 82 -0.62 10.52 -5.72
C CYS A 82 -2.12 10.28 -5.50
N ALA A 83 -2.50 9.03 -5.28
CA ALA A 83 -3.85 8.66 -4.85
C ALA A 83 -4.10 9.09 -3.40
N GLY A 84 -5.37 9.16 -3.01
CA GLY A 84 -5.74 9.44 -1.62
C GLY A 84 -5.09 8.45 -0.64
N GLY A 85 -4.55 8.96 0.47
CA GLY A 85 -3.78 8.17 1.43
C GLY A 85 -2.29 7.98 1.06
N TYR A 86 -1.90 8.34 -0.17
CA TYR A 86 -0.51 8.32 -0.58
C TYR A 86 0.07 9.73 -0.59
N VAL A 87 1.34 9.84 -0.18
CA VAL A 87 2.10 11.09 -0.20
C VAL A 87 3.26 11.01 -1.16
N SER A 88 3.46 12.09 -1.92
CA SER A 88 4.57 12.22 -2.85
C SER A 88 5.82 12.60 -2.08
N GLN A 89 6.81 11.71 -2.08
CA GLN A 89 8.08 11.92 -1.40
C GLN A 89 9.24 11.66 -2.35
N LYS A 90 10.31 12.42 -2.13
CA LYS A 90 11.55 12.29 -2.89
C LYS A 90 12.41 11.19 -2.28
N ILE A 91 12.91 10.29 -3.12
CA ILE A 91 13.80 9.22 -2.69
C ILE A 91 15.23 9.76 -2.65
N PRO A 92 15.95 9.66 -1.51
CA PRO A 92 17.28 10.25 -1.38
C PRO A 92 18.33 9.65 -2.32
N THR A 93 18.14 8.43 -2.80
CA THR A 93 19.12 7.72 -3.65
C THR A 93 18.98 8.05 -5.13
N THR A 94 17.75 8.17 -5.64
CA THR A 94 17.51 8.39 -7.09
C THR A 94 17.02 9.79 -7.41
N GLU A 95 16.69 10.59 -6.40
CA GLU A 95 16.07 11.92 -6.53
C GLU A 95 14.67 11.90 -7.18
N ASP A 96 14.13 10.71 -7.47
CA ASP A 96 12.80 10.53 -8.04
C ASP A 96 11.69 10.78 -7.00
N ARG A 97 10.52 11.18 -7.50
CA ARG A 97 9.31 11.30 -6.68
C ARG A 97 8.48 10.04 -6.80
N ARG A 98 8.16 9.43 -5.65
CA ARG A 98 7.27 8.27 -5.57
C ARG A 98 6.16 8.50 -4.55
N CYS A 99 5.07 7.76 -4.72
CA CYS A 99 3.92 7.81 -3.84
C CYS A 99 4.01 6.66 -2.83
N PHE A 100 4.03 7.00 -1.55
CA PHE A 100 4.04 6.02 -0.45
C PHE A 100 2.77 6.13 0.36
N LEU A 101 2.23 4.99 0.80
CA LEU A 101 1.12 4.98 1.74
C LEU A 101 1.62 5.56 3.07
N CYS A 102 0.90 6.54 3.62
CA CYS A 102 1.32 7.19 4.84
C CYS A 102 0.13 7.59 5.71
N ASP A 103 0.27 7.34 7.00
CA ASP A 103 -0.70 7.77 8.02
C ASP A 103 -0.06 8.82 8.94
N ASP A 104 -0.74 9.96 9.12
CA ASP A 104 -0.34 10.97 10.10
C ASP A 104 -0.42 10.38 11.53
N VAL A 105 0.36 10.93 12.47
CA VAL A 105 0.28 10.53 13.88
C VAL A 105 -1.12 10.87 14.44
N PRO A 106 -1.92 9.88 14.90
CA PRO A 106 -3.29 10.13 15.33
C PRO A 106 -3.38 11.12 16.49
N GLY A 107 -4.22 12.15 16.32
CA GLY A 107 -4.46 13.16 17.35
C GLY A 107 -3.34 14.18 17.55
N TRP A 108 -2.25 14.12 16.76
CA TRP A 108 -1.19 15.11 16.84
C TRP A 108 -1.70 16.51 16.43
N ARG A 109 -1.39 17.49 17.28
CA ARG A 109 -1.62 18.92 17.07
C ARG A 109 -0.45 19.67 17.69
N ASP A 110 -0.09 20.81 17.13
CA ASP A 110 0.92 21.69 17.71
C ASP A 110 0.38 22.47 18.94
N ALA A 111 1.20 23.37 19.49
CA ALA A 111 0.80 24.23 20.60
C ALA A 111 -0.32 25.22 20.25
N SER A 112 -0.57 25.49 18.96
CA SER A 112 -1.63 26.37 18.46
C SER A 112 -2.94 25.63 18.16
N GLY A 113 -2.94 24.29 18.23
CA GLY A 113 -4.07 23.44 17.88
C GLY A 113 -4.13 23.04 16.40
N SER A 114 -3.14 23.43 15.60
CA SER A 114 -3.01 23.09 14.19
C SER A 114 -2.48 21.66 14.02
N GLY A 115 -3.12 20.85 13.18
CA GLY A 115 -2.70 19.47 12.89
C GLY A 115 -2.11 19.33 11.49
N CYS A 116 -1.86 18.09 11.07
CA CYS A 116 -1.20 17.81 9.78
C CYS A 116 -1.98 18.31 8.57
N LYS A 117 -3.32 18.32 8.63
CA LYS A 117 -4.17 18.82 7.54
C LYS A 117 -3.99 20.32 7.33
N GLU A 118 -3.94 21.10 8.40
CA GLU A 118 -3.73 22.55 8.35
C GLU A 118 -2.33 22.86 7.81
N TYR A 119 -1.31 22.13 8.26
CA TYR A 119 0.06 22.29 7.78
C TYR A 119 0.20 21.98 6.28
N ALA A 120 -0.46 20.92 5.81
CA ALA A 120 -0.51 20.58 4.38
C ALA A 120 -1.24 21.67 3.57
N ALA A 121 -2.39 22.15 4.05
CA ALA A 121 -3.17 23.19 3.37
C ALA A 121 -2.44 24.54 3.30
N LEU A 122 -1.66 24.87 4.33
CA LEU A 122 -0.83 26.09 4.37
C LEU A 122 0.45 25.97 3.52
N GLY A 123 0.73 24.81 2.91
CA GLY A 123 1.95 24.58 2.15
C GLY A 123 3.21 24.67 3.00
N LYS A 124 3.10 24.42 4.31
CA LYS A 124 4.25 24.45 5.23
C LYS A 124 5.27 23.36 4.93
N CYS A 125 4.85 22.31 4.23
CA CYS A 125 5.68 21.19 3.86
C CYS A 125 5.83 21.18 2.34
N LYS A 126 7.05 21.48 1.89
CA LYS A 126 7.36 21.56 0.47
C LYS A 126 8.02 20.27 0.05
N ASP A 127 7.44 19.61 -0.96
CA ASP A 127 8.01 18.40 -1.56
C ASP A 127 8.21 17.22 -0.59
N GLY A 128 7.34 17.11 0.43
CA GLY A 128 7.49 16.06 1.44
C GLY A 128 8.63 16.33 2.41
N VAL A 129 9.09 17.58 2.52
CA VAL A 129 10.17 18.00 3.40
C VAL A 129 9.75 19.24 4.18
N TRP A 130 10.15 19.27 5.45
CA TRP A 130 10.02 20.46 6.28
C TRP A 130 11.06 21.53 5.86
N PRO A 131 10.64 22.74 5.44
CA PRO A 131 11.52 23.70 4.79
C PRO A 131 12.48 24.43 5.74
N ASP A 132 12.05 24.77 6.97
CA ASP A 132 12.88 25.47 7.95
C ASP A 132 12.94 24.72 9.29
N PRO A 133 14.09 24.10 9.65
CA PRO A 133 14.27 23.42 10.92
C PRO A 133 13.97 24.27 12.17
N LYS A 134 13.98 25.60 12.06
CA LYS A 134 13.66 26.51 13.19
C LYS A 134 12.17 26.51 13.53
N ASP A 135 11.32 26.33 12.53
CA ASP A 135 9.86 26.27 12.69
C ASP A 135 9.38 24.86 13.06
N ASP A 136 10.27 23.87 13.04
CA ASP A 136 10.00 22.48 13.41
C ASP A 136 10.05 22.28 14.93
N VAL A 137 9.25 23.04 15.66
CA VAL A 137 9.25 23.02 17.13
C VAL A 137 8.52 21.78 17.63
N PRO A 138 9.15 20.93 18.47
CA PRO A 138 8.49 19.76 19.03
C PRO A 138 7.35 20.15 19.97
N TYR A 139 6.23 19.45 19.87
CA TYR A 139 5.14 19.53 20.82
C TYR A 139 4.80 18.13 21.33
N GLN A 140 4.70 17.98 22.67
CA GLN A 140 4.57 16.67 23.32
C GLN A 140 5.65 15.66 22.89
N GLY A 141 6.85 16.15 22.58
CA GLY A 141 7.99 15.32 22.16
C GLY A 141 7.99 14.91 20.68
N ILE A 142 6.97 15.27 19.90
CA ILE A 142 6.89 14.95 18.47
C ILE A 142 6.93 16.24 17.66
N ARG A 143 7.82 16.27 16.67
CA ARG A 143 7.98 17.37 15.71
C ARG A 143 6.94 17.28 14.59
N PRO A 144 6.44 18.40 14.05
CA PRO A 144 5.60 18.41 12.85
C PRO A 144 6.20 17.62 11.69
N SER A 145 7.51 17.76 11.46
CA SER A 145 8.25 17.01 10.44
C SER A 145 8.17 15.49 10.59
N ASN A 146 8.06 14.99 11.83
CA ASN A 146 7.95 13.57 12.15
C ASN A 146 6.50 13.10 12.26
N ALA A 147 5.56 13.99 12.59
CA ALA A 147 4.16 13.65 12.78
C ALA A 147 3.39 13.52 11.46
N CYS A 148 3.74 14.37 10.47
CA CYS A 148 2.90 14.61 9.31
C CYS A 148 3.49 14.03 8.02
N CYS A 149 2.68 13.26 7.31
CA CYS A 149 3.02 12.60 6.06
C CYS A 149 3.37 13.58 4.94
N ALA A 150 2.64 14.70 4.88
CA ALA A 150 2.89 15.78 3.93
C ALA A 150 4.31 16.39 4.05
N CYS A 151 4.96 16.15 5.19
CA CYS A 151 6.26 16.71 5.57
C CYS A 151 7.39 15.69 5.57
N GLY A 152 7.12 14.45 5.14
CA GLY A 152 8.12 13.38 5.11
C GLY A 152 8.10 12.46 6.33
N GLY A 153 7.37 12.84 7.38
CA GLY A 153 7.17 12.03 8.58
C GLY A 153 5.93 11.14 8.48
N GLY A 154 5.23 11.02 9.59
CA GLY A 154 4.13 10.07 9.75
C GLY A 154 4.62 8.62 9.78
N SER A 155 3.67 7.70 9.72
CA SER A 155 3.95 6.27 9.61
C SER A 155 3.87 5.85 8.14
N LEU A 156 5.04 5.74 7.50
CA LEU A 156 5.14 5.20 6.15
C LEU A 156 4.84 3.70 6.16
N ARG A 157 4.04 3.26 5.20
CA ARG A 157 3.72 1.87 4.97
C ARG A 157 4.12 1.46 3.56
N PRO A 158 4.60 0.22 3.38
CA PRO A 158 4.85 -0.30 2.05
C PRO A 158 3.55 -0.34 1.26
N THR A 159 3.61 0.05 -0.01
CA THR A 159 2.50 -0.12 -0.94
C THR A 159 2.23 -1.61 -1.14
N PRO A 160 1.01 -2.10 -0.88
CA PRO A 160 0.68 -3.50 -1.14
C PRO A 160 0.89 -3.85 -2.61
N PHE A 161 1.42 -5.04 -2.87
CA PHE A 161 1.60 -5.56 -4.22
C PHE A 161 1.13 -7.01 -4.29
N SER A 162 0.82 -7.47 -5.50
CA SER A 162 0.37 -8.82 -5.77
C SER A 162 1.21 -9.41 -6.91
N LEU A 163 1.33 -10.74 -6.93
CA LEU A 163 2.05 -11.44 -7.97
C LEU A 163 1.04 -12.18 -8.83
N PRO A 164 0.88 -11.80 -10.11
CA PRO A 164 -0.12 -12.41 -10.98
C PRO A 164 0.10 -13.93 -11.12
N VAL A 165 1.35 -14.36 -11.08
CA VAL A 165 1.77 -15.76 -11.09
C VAL A 165 1.11 -16.58 -9.96
N SER A 166 0.85 -16.00 -8.78
CA SER A 166 0.22 -16.71 -7.66
C SER A 166 -1.26 -17.06 -7.90
N SER A 167 -1.90 -16.34 -8.81
CA SER A 167 -3.32 -16.52 -9.13
C SER A 167 -3.58 -17.45 -10.31
N ARG A 168 -2.52 -17.92 -10.98
CA ARG A 168 -2.60 -18.68 -12.22
C ARG A 168 -2.19 -20.13 -11.98
N MET A 169 -2.94 -21.07 -12.54
CA MET A 169 -2.51 -22.47 -12.63
C MET A 169 -1.67 -22.65 -13.88
N PHE A 170 -0.57 -23.40 -13.75
CA PHE A 170 0.32 -23.67 -14.86
C PHE A 170 0.39 -25.15 -15.20
N TYR A 171 0.83 -25.41 -16.43
CA TYR A 171 1.02 -26.76 -16.97
C TYR A 171 2.50 -27.13 -17.03
N ASP A 172 2.79 -28.43 -16.98
CA ASP A 172 4.15 -28.93 -17.17
C ASP A 172 4.72 -28.46 -18.53
N LYS A 173 5.96 -27.97 -18.53
CA LYS A 173 6.68 -27.40 -19.68
C LYS A 173 6.11 -26.10 -20.26
N GLU A 174 5.19 -25.44 -19.56
CA GLU A 174 4.76 -24.10 -19.94
C GLU A 174 5.94 -23.11 -19.79
N VAL A 175 6.17 -22.32 -20.83
CA VAL A 175 7.15 -21.23 -20.81
C VAL A 175 6.47 -20.01 -20.22
N LEU A 176 7.01 -19.53 -19.10
CA LEU A 176 6.50 -18.34 -18.43
C LEU A 176 7.31 -17.12 -18.87
N ASP A 177 6.66 -16.24 -19.63
CA ASP A 177 7.18 -14.89 -19.86
C ASP A 177 7.31 -14.13 -18.54
N THR A 178 8.24 -13.19 -18.47
CA THR A 178 8.51 -12.41 -17.25
C THR A 178 7.25 -11.72 -16.72
N MET A 179 6.69 -12.25 -15.62
CA MET A 179 5.55 -11.67 -14.92
C MET A 179 6.06 -10.80 -13.77
N LEU A 180 5.76 -9.50 -13.84
CA LEU A 180 6.14 -8.53 -12.82
C LEU A 180 5.07 -8.43 -11.72
N PRO A 181 5.45 -7.98 -10.50
CA PRO A 181 4.50 -7.62 -9.46
C PRO A 181 3.55 -6.51 -9.93
N MET A 182 2.31 -6.53 -9.44
CA MET A 182 1.30 -5.51 -9.72
C MET A 182 0.78 -4.87 -8.42
N PRO A 183 0.97 -3.55 -8.25
CA PRO A 183 1.92 -2.71 -9.00
C PRO A 183 3.37 -3.12 -8.73
N VAL A 184 4.30 -2.69 -9.58
CA VAL A 184 5.74 -2.76 -9.27
C VAL A 184 6.02 -1.66 -8.26
N THR A 185 6.45 -2.00 -7.04
CA THR A 185 6.59 -1.04 -5.93
C THR A 185 8.02 -0.88 -5.43
N ALA A 186 8.89 -1.84 -5.72
CA ALA A 186 10.23 -1.94 -5.14
C ALA A 186 11.32 -1.90 -6.20
N GLU A 187 12.49 -1.43 -5.79
CA GLU A 187 13.71 -1.44 -6.62
C GLU A 187 14.36 -2.81 -6.62
N SER A 188 14.27 -3.50 -5.48
CA SER A 188 14.79 -4.84 -5.30
C SER A 188 13.77 -5.72 -4.58
N VAL A 189 13.69 -6.97 -5.03
CA VAL A 189 12.90 -8.02 -4.39
C VAL A 189 13.82 -9.17 -4.05
N GLN A 190 13.72 -9.63 -2.81
CA GLN A 190 14.48 -10.75 -2.28
C GLN A 190 13.55 -11.90 -1.92
N LEU A 191 14.01 -13.11 -2.15
CA LEU A 191 13.35 -14.32 -1.67
C LEU A 191 13.87 -14.66 -0.28
N GLU A 192 12.99 -15.12 0.60
CA GLU A 192 13.38 -15.67 1.88
C GLU A 192 14.25 -16.93 1.71
N ASP A 193 15.20 -17.13 2.62
CA ASP A 193 16.07 -18.30 2.62
C ASP A 193 15.24 -19.59 2.67
N GLY A 194 15.56 -20.53 1.77
CA GLY A 194 14.86 -21.81 1.66
C GLY A 194 13.70 -21.84 0.66
N CYS A 195 13.39 -20.72 -0.01
CA CYS A 195 12.49 -20.75 -1.16
C CYS A 195 13.06 -21.59 -2.30
N MET A 196 12.38 -22.69 -2.64
CA MET A 196 12.77 -23.59 -3.73
C MET A 196 12.11 -23.23 -5.06
N LEU A 197 12.08 -21.95 -5.45
CA LEU A 197 11.49 -21.52 -6.73
C LEU A 197 12.21 -22.15 -7.93
N SER A 198 13.54 -22.30 -7.85
CA SER A 198 14.33 -22.97 -8.89
C SER A 198 13.96 -24.45 -9.06
N ALA A 199 13.42 -25.09 -8.02
CA ALA A 199 12.98 -26.48 -8.09
C ALA A 199 11.73 -26.68 -8.97
N THR A 200 10.98 -25.61 -9.28
CA THR A 200 9.88 -25.64 -10.26
C THR A 200 10.34 -25.25 -11.67
N GLY A 201 11.61 -24.87 -11.85
CA GLY A 201 12.14 -24.36 -13.11
C GLY A 201 11.89 -22.87 -13.34
N LEU A 202 11.44 -22.16 -12.31
CA LEU A 202 11.28 -20.70 -12.33
C LEU A 202 12.47 -20.00 -11.67
N GLY A 203 12.79 -18.82 -12.18
CA GLY A 203 13.70 -17.85 -11.60
C GLY A 203 13.00 -16.54 -11.29
N MET A 204 13.67 -15.69 -10.52
CA MET A 204 13.19 -14.35 -10.21
C MET A 204 14.27 -13.31 -10.54
N SER A 205 13.88 -12.23 -11.21
CA SER A 205 14.73 -11.08 -11.48
C SER A 205 14.86 -10.17 -10.24
N PRO A 206 15.85 -9.26 -10.19
CA PRO A 206 15.97 -8.28 -9.09
C PRO A 206 14.73 -7.40 -8.92
N SER A 207 13.98 -7.14 -10.00
CA SER A 207 12.72 -6.38 -9.99
C SER A 207 11.51 -7.19 -9.51
N GLY A 208 11.71 -8.45 -9.09
CA GLY A 208 10.63 -9.35 -8.67
C GLY A 208 9.89 -10.02 -9.83
N GLY A 209 10.40 -9.91 -11.06
CA GLY A 209 9.83 -10.56 -12.23
C GLY A 209 10.08 -12.06 -12.20
N VAL A 210 9.03 -12.87 -12.35
CA VAL A 210 9.14 -14.33 -12.36
C VAL A 210 9.09 -14.83 -13.79
N SER A 211 10.07 -15.65 -14.19
CA SER A 211 10.15 -16.25 -15.53
C SER A 211 10.83 -17.61 -15.49
N GLY A 212 10.67 -18.41 -16.54
CA GLY A 212 11.34 -19.71 -16.65
C GLY A 212 10.52 -20.75 -17.41
N ILE A 213 10.94 -22.01 -17.32
CA ILE A 213 10.25 -23.14 -17.93
C ILE A 213 9.86 -24.08 -16.81
N LEU A 214 8.55 -24.30 -16.65
CA LEU A 214 8.05 -25.14 -15.59
C LEU A 214 8.40 -26.61 -15.83
N ASN A 215 8.93 -27.28 -14.80
CA ASN A 215 9.35 -28.67 -14.91
C ASN A 215 8.85 -29.50 -13.73
N GLY A 216 7.96 -30.45 -14.03
CA GLY A 216 7.42 -31.43 -13.10
C GLY A 216 6.23 -30.92 -12.28
N SER A 217 5.51 -31.86 -11.64
CA SER A 217 4.44 -31.53 -10.70
C SER A 217 5.03 -31.13 -9.36
N ARG A 218 5.10 -29.83 -9.10
CA ARG A 218 5.58 -29.29 -7.82
C ARG A 218 4.73 -28.08 -7.40
N LYS A 219 4.64 -27.90 -6.09
CA LYS A 219 4.13 -26.69 -5.47
C LYS A 219 5.31 -25.97 -4.83
N ALA A 220 5.42 -24.68 -5.04
CA ALA A 220 6.37 -23.82 -4.34
C ALA A 220 5.58 -22.68 -3.70
N SER A 221 5.86 -22.41 -2.43
CA SER A 221 5.34 -21.27 -1.69
C SER A 221 6.53 -20.53 -1.11
N CYS A 222 6.66 -19.24 -1.43
CA CYS A 222 7.79 -18.44 -1.04
C CYS A 222 7.36 -17.08 -0.52
N THR A 223 7.97 -16.63 0.57
CA THR A 223 7.84 -15.25 1.03
C THR A 223 8.82 -14.37 0.26
N LEU A 224 8.32 -13.25 -0.23
CA LEU A 224 9.09 -12.23 -0.92
C LEU A 224 9.14 -10.98 -0.08
N THR A 225 10.31 -10.36 -0.06
CA THR A 225 10.57 -9.10 0.62
C THR A 225 10.93 -8.05 -0.42
N ALA A 226 10.05 -7.08 -0.61
CA ALA A 226 10.18 -6.01 -1.58
C ALA A 226 10.64 -4.73 -0.88
N GLN A 227 11.85 -4.27 -1.21
CA GLN A 227 12.45 -3.07 -0.63
C GLN A 227 12.04 -1.83 -1.46
N GLN A 228 11.07 -1.07 -0.95
CA GLN A 228 10.53 0.11 -1.64
C GLN A 228 11.37 1.36 -1.38
N ASP A 229 11.89 1.49 -0.16
CA ASP A 229 12.83 2.56 0.21
C ASP A 229 13.91 2.01 1.15
N PRO A 230 15.16 1.86 0.67
CA PRO A 230 16.25 1.32 1.48
C PRO A 230 16.69 2.28 2.60
N VAL A 231 16.57 3.60 2.41
CA VAL A 231 17.04 4.61 3.37
C VAL A 231 16.11 4.69 4.57
N ARG A 232 14.79 4.58 4.31
CA ARG A 232 13.76 4.66 5.35
C ARG A 232 13.29 3.29 5.85
N GLY A 233 13.81 2.21 5.28
CA GLY A 233 13.46 0.85 5.66
C GLY A 233 12.01 0.48 5.32
N VAL A 234 11.45 1.08 4.26
CA VAL A 234 10.09 0.75 3.83
C VAL A 234 10.15 -0.56 3.03
N VAL A 235 9.72 -1.63 3.68
CA VAL A 235 9.78 -2.99 3.15
C VAL A 235 8.38 -3.61 3.18
N GLY A 236 7.94 -4.15 2.04
CA GLY A 236 6.69 -4.89 1.93
C GLY A 236 6.94 -6.37 1.75
N THR A 237 6.04 -7.21 2.25
CA THR A 237 6.12 -8.66 2.07
C THR A 237 4.92 -9.18 1.28
N ALA A 238 5.14 -10.17 0.42
CA ALA A 238 4.07 -10.89 -0.28
C ALA A 238 4.40 -12.37 -0.39
N THR A 239 3.38 -13.21 -0.60
CA THR A 239 3.56 -14.64 -0.85
C THR A 239 3.47 -14.95 -2.35
N LEU A 240 4.42 -15.75 -2.81
CA LEU A 240 4.47 -16.33 -4.15
C LEU A 240 4.07 -17.80 -4.06
N ASP A 241 2.91 -18.14 -4.61
CA ASP A 241 2.39 -19.51 -4.59
C ASP A 241 2.26 -20.05 -6.01
N VAL A 242 3.15 -20.95 -6.40
CA VAL A 242 3.15 -21.55 -7.74
C VAL A 242 2.67 -22.99 -7.65
N GLN A 243 1.67 -23.33 -8.45
CA GLN A 243 1.15 -24.69 -8.56
C GLN A 243 1.20 -25.17 -10.02
N VAL A 244 1.94 -26.25 -10.25
CA VAL A 244 2.03 -26.89 -11.57
C VAL A 244 1.14 -28.14 -11.59
N ALA A 245 0.11 -28.09 -12.43
CA ALA A 245 -0.78 -29.21 -12.64
C ALA A 245 -0.21 -30.15 -13.72
N THR A 246 -0.17 -31.45 -13.41
CA THR A 246 0.10 -32.48 -14.41
C THR A 246 -1.20 -33.12 -14.84
N PHE A 247 -1.55 -32.96 -16.11
CA PHE A 247 -2.67 -33.68 -16.71
C PHE A 247 -2.12 -34.95 -17.35
N SER A 248 -2.35 -36.10 -16.70
CA SER A 248 -2.28 -37.37 -17.39
C SER A 248 -3.61 -37.56 -18.11
N TYR A 249 -3.69 -37.20 -19.39
CA TYR A 249 -4.74 -37.77 -20.23
C TYR A 249 -4.48 -39.28 -20.27
N GLY A 250 -5.22 -40.04 -19.46
CA GLY A 250 -5.18 -41.49 -19.54
C GLY A 250 -5.56 -41.87 -20.96
N PHE A 251 -4.61 -42.46 -21.71
CA PHE A 251 -4.91 -43.04 -23.00
C PHE A 251 -6.00 -44.09 -22.76
N ARG A 252 -7.24 -43.80 -23.17
CA ARG A 252 -8.27 -44.83 -23.29
C ARG A 252 -7.93 -45.63 -24.54
N THR A 253 -7.20 -46.72 -24.34
CA THR A 253 -7.04 -47.79 -25.33
C THR A 253 -8.29 -48.64 -25.40
#